data_AF-A0A2S7IW19-F1
#
_entry.id   AF-A0A2S7IW19-F1
#
_cell.length_a   1.000
_cell.length_b   1.000
_cell.length_c   1.000
_cell.angle_alpha   90.00
_cell.angle_beta   90.00
_cell.angle_gamma   90.00
#
_symmetry.space_group_name_H-M   'P 1'
#
loop_
_entity.id
_entity.type
_entity.pdbx_description
1 polymer ?
#
loop_
_entity_poly.entity_id
_entity_poly.type
_entity_poly.pdbx_seq_one_letter_code
_entity_poly.pdbx_strand_id
1 'polypeptide(L)'
;MNNLSWLLYLADVAGKASDAFTFLSFVCVIGGSLGILMCWMAVSERDMSAKVASFLTVVWLFMTMIAVSGAVLIPAKETIYLIAASEAGEVVVKSDEAKEIMSGLRDIIKDQIAQNLPDAVKGDKK
;
A
#
# COMPACT_ATOMS: atom_id res chain seq x y z
N MET A 1 9.52 -12.04 -18.56
CA MET A 1 8.31 -11.65 -17.80
C MET A 1 8.47 -10.19 -17.43
N ASN A 2 7.50 -9.33 -17.78
CA ASN A 2 7.61 -7.90 -17.53
C ASN A 2 7.50 -7.58 -16.03
N ASN A 3 8.23 -6.58 -15.55
CA ASN A 3 8.14 -6.06 -14.17
C ASN A 3 6.69 -5.82 -13.74
N LEU A 4 5.85 -5.38 -14.68
CA LEU A 4 4.42 -5.14 -14.45
C LEU A 4 3.65 -6.38 -13.97
N SER A 5 3.91 -7.55 -14.55
CA SER A 5 3.23 -8.79 -14.17
C SER A 5 3.61 -9.23 -12.75
N TRP A 6 4.86 -8.96 -12.35
CA TRP A 6 5.33 -9.25 -11.00
C TRP A 6 4.74 -8.27 -9.98
N LEU A 7 4.68 -6.97 -10.30
CA LEU A 7 4.03 -5.96 -9.45
C LEU A 7 2.55 -6.25 -9.22
N LEU A 8 1.81 -6.66 -10.26
CA LEU A 8 0.41 -7.04 -10.13
C LEU A 8 0.22 -8.27 -9.24
N TYR A 9 1.09 -9.29 -9.39
CA TYR A 9 1.08 -10.45 -8.50
C TYR A 9 1.38 -10.06 -7.05
N LEU A 10 2.37 -9.19 -6.84
CA LEU A 10 2.76 -8.72 -5.52
C LEU A 10 1.65 -7.89 -4.87
N ALA A 11 0.90 -7.09 -5.63
CA ALA A 11 -0.27 -6.36 -5.13
C ALA A 11 -1.34 -7.33 -4.58
N ASP A 12 -1.66 -8.39 -5.33
CA ASP A 12 -2.65 -9.39 -4.90
C ASP A 12 -2.17 -10.20 -3.69
N VAL A 13 -0.89 -10.56 -3.65
CA VAL A 13 -0.30 -11.27 -2.50
C VAL A 13 -0.23 -10.36 -1.27
N ALA A 14 0.18 -9.10 -1.42
CA ALA A 14 0.29 -8.14 -0.33
C ALA A 14 -1.07 -7.86 0.31
N GLY A 15 -2.14 -7.73 -0.50
CA GLY A 15 -3.50 -7.58 0.03
C GLY A 15 -3.91 -8.77 0.89
N LYS A 16 -3.80 -10.00 0.36
CA LYS A 16 -4.12 -11.23 1.11
C LYS A 16 -3.23 -11.43 2.34
N ALA A 17 -1.95 -11.07 2.24
CA ALA A 17 -1.02 -11.12 3.36
C ALA A 17 -1.44 -10.12 4.45
N SER A 18 -1.72 -8.87 4.09
CA SER A 18 -2.18 -7.84 5.04
C SER A 18 -3.46 -8.26 5.77
N ASP A 19 -4.44 -8.82 5.06
CA ASP A 19 -5.66 -9.34 5.67
C ASP A 19 -5.36 -10.48 6.67
N ALA A 20 -4.48 -11.41 6.29
CA ALA A 20 -4.07 -12.51 7.16
C ALA A 20 -3.31 -12.02 8.40
N PHE A 21 -2.40 -11.05 8.26
CA PHE A 21 -1.65 -10.45 9.38
C PHE A 21 -2.56 -9.62 10.29
N THR A 22 -3.51 -8.89 9.74
CA THR A 22 -4.53 -8.17 10.50
C THR A 22 -5.38 -9.13 11.32
N PHE A 23 -5.90 -10.19 10.70
CA PHE A 23 -6.68 -11.21 11.38
C PHE A 23 -5.87 -11.92 12.47
N LEU A 24 -4.65 -12.35 12.15
CA LEU A 24 -3.76 -13.00 13.11
C LEU A 24 -3.43 -12.08 14.28
N SER A 25 -3.17 -10.79 14.02
CA SER A 25 -2.89 -9.81 15.08
C SER A 25 -4.10 -9.65 16.00
N PHE A 26 -5.31 -9.57 15.45
CA PHE A 26 -6.54 -9.49 16.24
C PHE A 26 -6.73 -10.71 17.13
N VAL A 27 -6.55 -11.91 16.57
CA VAL A 27 -6.63 -13.17 17.33
C VAL A 27 -5.55 -13.26 18.40
N CYS A 28 -4.30 -12.90 18.09
CA CYS A 28 -3.20 -12.93 19.06
C CYS A 28 -3.42 -11.92 20.19
N VAL A 29 -3.92 -10.72 19.89
CA VAL A 29 -4.18 -9.69 20.90
C VAL A 29 -5.34 -10.10 21.80
N ILE A 30 -6.51 -10.44 21.25
CA ILE A 30 -7.69 -10.78 22.05
C ILE A 30 -7.54 -12.16 22.70
N GLY A 31 -7.27 -13.18 21.90
CA GLY A 31 -7.16 -14.55 22.40
C GLY A 31 -5.99 -14.71 23.37
N GLY A 32 -4.85 -14.09 23.07
CA GLY A 32 -3.70 -14.18 23.94
C GLY A 32 -3.77 -13.30 25.18
N SER A 33 -4.46 -12.15 25.16
CA SER A 33 -4.73 -11.39 26.39
C SER A 33 -5.67 -12.13 27.33
N LEU A 34 -6.72 -12.77 26.81
CA LEU A 34 -7.60 -13.66 27.58
C LEU A 34 -6.82 -14.86 28.14
N GLY A 35 -5.95 -15.48 27.34
CA GLY A 35 -5.08 -16.57 27.77
C GLY A 35 -4.15 -16.18 28.91
N ILE A 36 -3.54 -14.99 28.83
CA ILE A 36 -2.69 -14.45 29.89
C ILE A 36 -3.50 -14.18 31.16
N LEU A 37 -4.68 -13.57 31.04
CA LEU A 37 -5.57 -13.36 32.19
C LEU A 37 -5.88 -14.70 32.89
N MET A 38 -6.22 -15.74 32.13
CA MET A 38 -6.44 -17.08 32.67
C MET A 38 -5.20 -17.66 33.35
N CYS A 39 -4.00 -17.50 32.76
CA CYS A 39 -2.76 -17.93 33.38
C CYS A 39 -2.49 -17.21 34.71
N TRP A 40 -2.71 -15.89 34.78
CA TRP A 40 -2.51 -15.13 36.02
C TRP A 40 -3.57 -15.45 37.08
N MET A 41 -4.81 -15.75 36.69
CA MET A 41 -5.83 -16.26 37.60
C MET A 41 -5.42 -17.63 38.18
N ALA A 42 -4.91 -18.55 37.36
CA ALA A 42 -4.42 -19.86 37.81
C ALA A 42 -3.21 -19.76 38.75
N VAL A 43 -2.34 -18.76 38.55
CA VAL A 43 -1.25 -18.45 39.51
C VAL A 43 -1.81 -17.99 40.86
N SER A 44 -2.87 -17.17 40.84
CA SER A 44 -3.52 -16.70 42.07
C SER A 44 -4.14 -17.84 42.89
N GLU A 45 -4.68 -18.86 42.21
CA GLU A 45 -5.27 -20.04 42.85
C GLU A 45 -4.23 -21.10 43.28
N ARG A 46 -2.93 -20.82 43.05
CA ARG A 46 -1.75 -21.66 43.36
C ARG A 46 -1.56 -22.91 42.51
N ASP A 47 -2.33 -23.08 41.44
CA ASP A 47 -2.16 -24.23 40.52
C ASP A 47 -0.96 -24.07 39.57
N MET A 48 -0.45 -22.84 39.40
CA MET A 48 0.65 -22.54 38.47
C MET A 48 1.74 -21.67 39.10
N SER A 49 3.01 -21.92 38.74
CA SER A 49 4.15 -21.11 39.18
C SER A 49 4.17 -19.74 38.49
N ALA A 50 4.31 -18.66 39.26
CA ALA A 50 4.40 -17.30 38.75
C ALA A 50 5.52 -17.09 37.71
N LYS A 51 6.62 -17.87 37.79
CA LYS A 51 7.70 -17.82 36.81
C LYS A 51 7.24 -18.28 35.43
N VAL A 52 6.38 -19.30 35.37
CA VAL A 52 5.85 -19.86 34.13
C VAL A 52 4.88 -18.87 33.47
N ALA A 53 3.96 -18.28 34.25
CA ALA A 53 3.04 -17.26 33.75
C ALA A 53 3.77 -15.99 33.26
N SER A 54 4.80 -15.55 33.98
CA SER A 54 5.64 -14.42 33.55
C SER A 54 6.37 -14.74 32.24
N PHE A 55 6.91 -15.94 32.09
CA PHE A 55 7.58 -16.35 30.85
C PHE A 55 6.60 -16.41 29.67
N LEU A 56 5.43 -17.03 29.84
CA LEU A 56 4.36 -17.06 28.84
C LEU A 56 3.90 -15.66 28.43
N THR A 57 3.78 -14.75 29.40
CA THR A 57 3.40 -13.35 29.14
C THR A 57 4.44 -12.65 28.26
N VAL A 58 5.74 -12.81 28.55
CA VAL A 58 6.82 -12.21 27.76
C VAL A 58 6.87 -12.79 26.35
N VAL A 59 6.74 -14.11 26.20
CA VAL A 59 6.71 -14.77 24.89
C VAL A 59 5.53 -14.29 24.06
N TRP A 60 4.34 -14.18 24.66
CA TRP A 60 3.17 -13.62 23.98
C TRP A 60 3.35 -12.16 23.58
N LEU A 61 3.95 -11.33 24.44
CA LEU A 61 4.22 -9.92 24.15
C LEU A 61 5.16 -9.78 22.96
N PHE A 62 6.17 -10.65 22.88
CA PHE A 62 7.08 -10.68 21.75
C PHE A 62 6.38 -11.15 20.46
N MET A 63 5.54 -12.20 20.54
CA MET A 63 4.77 -12.69 19.39
C MET A 63 3.76 -11.66 18.86
N THR A 64 3.05 -10.97 19.75
CA THR A 64 2.12 -9.90 19.37
C THR A 64 2.85 -8.71 18.76
N MET A 65 4.01 -8.33 19.29
CA MET A 65 4.85 -7.28 18.71
C MET A 65 5.25 -7.63 17.27
N ILE A 66 5.67 -8.87 17.01
CA ILE A 66 6.02 -9.33 15.65
C ILE A 66 4.79 -9.32 14.74
N ALA A 67 3.66 -9.85 15.19
CA ALA A 67 2.43 -9.90 14.40
C ALA A 67 1.94 -8.50 13.99
N VAL A 68 1.91 -7.56 14.94
CA VAL A 68 1.51 -6.17 14.70
C VAL A 68 2.51 -5.46 13.77
N SER A 69 3.81 -5.69 13.95
CA SER A 69 4.83 -5.12 13.07
C SER A 69 4.67 -5.61 11.62
N GLY A 70 4.32 -6.90 11.43
CA GLY A 70 4.02 -7.46 10.11
C GLY A 70 2.82 -6.78 9.45
N ALA A 71 1.78 -6.47 10.20
CA ALA A 71 0.60 -5.77 9.67
C ALA A 71 0.91 -4.32 9.23
N VAL A 72 1.80 -3.62 9.95
CA VAL A 72 2.16 -2.22 9.65
C VAL A 72 3.15 -2.11 8.48
N LEU A 73 4.06 -3.09 8.34
CA LEU A 73 5.12 -3.03 7.32
C LEU A 73 4.64 -3.43 5.92
N ILE A 74 3.50 -4.11 5.79
CA ILE A 74 2.97 -4.51 4.49
C ILE A 74 2.21 -3.32 3.88
N PRO A 75 2.69 -2.76 2.76
CA PRO A 75 2.00 -1.65 2.11
C PRO A 75 0.62 -2.09 1.61
N ALA A 76 -0.34 -1.17 1.68
CA ALA A 76 -1.69 -1.41 1.19
C ALA A 76 -1.70 -1.74 -0.31
N LYS A 77 -2.68 -2.55 -0.73
CA LYS A 77 -2.83 -3.00 -2.11
C LYS A 77 -2.91 -1.82 -3.08
N GLU A 78 -3.62 -0.78 -2.66
CA GLU A 78 -3.81 0.48 -3.39
C GLU A 78 -2.47 1.17 -3.66
N THR A 79 -1.55 1.15 -2.69
CA THR A 79 -0.21 1.75 -2.83
C THR A 79 0.61 1.03 -3.90
N ILE A 80 0.59 -0.31 -3.91
CA ILE A 80 1.32 -1.09 -4.92
C ILE A 80 0.69 -0.86 -6.31
N TYR A 81 -0.64 -0.80 -6.42
CA TYR A 81 -1.29 -0.46 -7.69
C TYR A 81 -0.95 0.94 -8.17
N LEU A 82 -0.80 1.91 -7.27
CA LEU A 82 -0.43 3.28 -7.63
C LEU A 82 0.99 3.32 -8.21
N ILE A 83 1.92 2.56 -7.64
CA ILE A 83 3.28 2.39 -8.18
C ILE A 83 3.22 1.75 -9.58
N ALA A 84 2.48 0.65 -9.73
CA ALA A 84 2.35 -0.04 -11.02
C ALA A 84 1.70 0.84 -12.09
N ALA A 85 0.69 1.64 -11.72
CA ALA A 85 0.05 2.60 -12.60
C ALA A 85 1.01 3.73 -13.01
N SER A 86 1.85 4.22 -12.08
CA SER A 86 2.87 5.22 -12.39
C SER A 86 3.91 4.68 -13.37
N GLU A 87 4.38 3.44 -13.19
CA GLU A 87 5.30 2.80 -14.14
C GLU A 87 4.66 2.58 -15.51
N ALA A 88 3.43 2.05 -15.54
CA ALA A 88 2.69 1.85 -16.80
C ALA A 88 2.46 3.17 -17.54
N GLY A 89 2.06 4.21 -16.81
CA GLY A 89 1.83 5.55 -17.36
C GLY A 89 3.11 6.15 -17.96
N GLU A 90 4.25 5.99 -17.30
CA GLU A 90 5.53 6.46 -17.82
C GLU A 90 5.90 5.78 -19.14
N VAL A 91 5.69 4.46 -19.24
CA VAL A 91 5.94 3.70 -20.48
C VAL A 91 5.03 4.18 -21.61
N VAL A 92 3.75 4.40 -21.33
CA VAL A 92 2.78 4.88 -22.33
C VAL A 92 3.14 6.28 -22.80
N VAL A 93 3.43 7.22 -21.89
CA VAL A 93 3.79 8.60 -22.22
C VAL A 93 5.10 8.67 -23.02
N LYS A 94 6.04 7.76 -22.76
CA LYS A 94 7.31 7.69 -23.50
C LYS A 94 7.22 6.98 -24.86
N SER A 95 6.11 6.31 -25.15
CA SER A 95 5.90 5.64 -26.45
C SER A 95 5.88 6.65 -27.59
N ASP A 96 6.46 6.28 -28.73
CA ASP A 96 6.56 7.20 -29.87
C ASP A 96 5.18 7.53 -30.45
N GLU A 97 4.24 6.59 -30.39
CA GLU A 97 2.84 6.76 -30.77
C GLU A 97 2.13 7.80 -29.88
N ALA A 98 2.37 7.78 -28.57
CA ALA A 98 1.84 8.81 -27.67
C ALA A 98 2.48 10.19 -27.90
N LYS A 99 3.78 10.25 -28.23
CA LYS A 99 4.45 11.51 -28.60
C LYS A 99 3.88 12.10 -29.88
N GLU A 100 3.59 11.26 -30.87
CA GLU A 100 3.02 11.68 -32.14
C GLU A 100 1.61 12.26 -31.96
N ILE A 101 0.77 11.58 -31.17
CA ILE A 101 -0.57 12.08 -30.82
C ILE A 101 -0.49 13.41 -30.03
N MET A 102 0.41 13.49 -29.04
CA MET A 102 0.63 14.71 -28.25
C MET A 102 1.13 15.88 -29.13
N SER A 103 1.98 15.59 -30.11
CA SER A 103 2.43 16.58 -31.09
C SER A 103 1.27 17.10 -31.93
N GLY A 104 0.46 16.20 -32.49
CA GLY A 104 -0.71 16.58 -33.29
C GLY A 104 -1.73 17.40 -32.50
N LEU A 105 -2.02 17.02 -31.26
CA LEU A 105 -2.86 17.78 -30.33
C LEU A 105 -2.30 19.18 -30.07
N ARG A 106 -0.99 19.29 -29.86
CA ARG A 106 -0.34 20.58 -29.62
C ARG A 106 -0.49 21.52 -30.81
N ASP A 107 -0.44 20.99 -32.03
CA ASP A 107 -0.59 21.80 -33.23
C ASP A 107 -2.05 22.23 -33.46
N ILE A 108 -3.03 21.33 -33.23
CA ILE A 108 -4.46 21.69 -33.24
C ILE A 108 -4.78 22.79 -32.21
N ILE A 109 -4.23 22.69 -31.00
CA ILE A 109 -4.44 23.70 -29.94
C ILE A 109 -3.84 25.05 -30.37
N LYS A 110 -2.65 25.07 -30.96
CA LYS A 110 -2.06 26.31 -31.48
C LYS A 110 -2.94 26.94 -32.56
N ASP A 111 -3.48 26.13 -33.47
CA ASP A 111 -4.35 26.61 -34.54
C ASP A 111 -5.66 27.19 -34.00
N GLN A 112 -6.27 26.51 -33.02
CA GLN A 112 -7.47 27.01 -32.34
C GLN A 112 -7.22 28.31 -31.57
N ILE A 113 -6.07 28.42 -30.90
CA ILE A 113 -5.67 29.65 -30.22
C ILE A 113 -5.45 30.77 -31.25
N ALA A 114 -4.77 30.49 -32.36
CA ALA A 114 -4.52 31.47 -33.42
C ALA A 114 -5.81 31.95 -34.10
N GLN A 115 -6.81 31.07 -34.27
CA GLN A 115 -8.11 31.41 -34.83
C GLN A 115 -9.01 32.19 -33.86
N ASN A 116 -8.99 31.87 -32.56
CA ASN A 116 -9.85 32.49 -31.55
C ASN A 116 -9.21 33.66 -30.78
N LEU A 117 -7.95 34.00 -31.07
CA LEU A 117 -7.31 35.20 -30.53
C LEU A 117 -8.00 36.45 -31.09
N PRO A 118 -8.55 37.34 -30.23
CA PRO A 118 -9.17 38.58 -30.67
C PRO A 118 -8.15 39.46 -31.40
N ASP A 119 -8.59 40.13 -32.47
CA ASP A 119 -7.74 40.90 -33.40
C ASP A 119 -6.92 42.04 -32.74
N ALA A 120 -7.17 42.34 -31.47
CA ALA A 120 -6.41 43.30 -30.67
C ALA A 120 -4.92 42.93 -30.46
N VAL A 121 -4.51 41.67 -30.67
CA VAL A 121 -3.10 41.23 -30.54
C VAL A 121 -2.40 41.03 -31.90
N LYS A 122 -3.15 40.99 -33.01
CA LYS A 122 -2.56 40.84 -34.36
C LYS A 122 -1.91 42.13 -34.90
N GLY A 123 -2.01 43.24 -34.16
CA GLY A 123 -1.66 44.59 -34.63
C GLY A 123 -0.22 45.07 -34.40
N ASP A 124 0.67 44.31 -33.74
CA ASP A 124 2.01 44.81 -33.38
C ASP A 124 3.16 44.05 -34.07
N LYS A 125 3.06 43.94 -35.40
CA LYS A 125 4.22 43.69 -36.27
C LYS A 125 4.26 44.74 -37.36
N LYS A 126 4.86 45.90 -37.04
CA LYS A 126 5.45 46.79 -38.03
C LYS A 126 6.97 46.66 -37.97
#